data_AF-A0A1V1THD2-F1
#
_entry.id   AF-A0A1V1THD2-F1
#
_cell.length_a   1.000
_cell.length_b   1.000
_cell.length_c   1.000
_cell.angle_alpha   90.00
_cell.angle_beta   90.00
_cell.angle_gamma   90.00
#
_symmetry.space_group_name_H-M   'P 1'
#
loop_
_entity.id
_entity.type
_entity.pdbx_description
1 polymer ?
#
loop_
_entity_poly.entity_id
_entity_poly.type
_entity_poly.pdbx_seq_one_letter_code
_entity_poly.pdbx_strand_id
1 'polypeptide(L)'
;MRLHIDVLITRRATESATIAGYTVPKGSIVMAPTDIAHFDEAVWGKPDHAASEFWAYRHVQERETVDTDGRLTKKLEFSISGKSGSFFPWGGGISICAGRLIAKAEILLAVAVVISRFDIEVVGWIKHDGLPSERPARDDDGRADGVAIPPDRDMRVRWKRV
;
A
#
# COMPACT_ATOMS: atom_id res chain seq x y z
N MET A 1 -1.51 1.88 1.36
CA MET A 1 -1.43 0.47 0.93
C MET A 1 0.02 0.02 0.94
N ARG A 2 0.80 0.12 -0.14
CA ARG A 2 2.18 -0.43 -0.20
C ARG A 2 3.07 -0.12 1.02
N LEU A 3 3.09 1.14 1.45
CA LEU A 3 4.01 1.59 2.50
C LEU A 3 3.58 1.27 3.93
N HIS A 4 2.30 0.94 4.15
CA HIS A 4 1.69 0.91 5.49
C HIS A 4 0.89 -0.37 5.74
N ILE A 5 1.01 -1.35 4.83
CA ILE A 5 0.37 -2.64 4.96
C ILE A 5 1.45 -3.65 5.31
N ASP A 6 1.26 -4.32 6.44
CA ASP A 6 2.14 -5.33 6.96
C ASP A 6 1.34 -6.59 7.30
N VAL A 7 1.34 -7.52 6.36
CA VAL A 7 0.60 -8.78 6.39
C VAL A 7 1.56 -9.92 6.18
N LEU A 8 1.53 -10.86 7.11
CA LEU A 8 2.30 -12.09 7.03
C LEU A 8 1.46 -13.22 6.41
N ILE A 9 1.62 -13.45 5.09
CA ILE A 9 0.94 -14.59 4.45
C ILE A 9 1.58 -15.88 4.95
N THR A 10 0.85 -16.62 5.78
CA THR A 10 1.37 -17.80 6.47
C THR A 10 0.75 -19.09 5.93
N ARG A 11 1.57 -20.12 5.72
CA ARG A 11 1.15 -21.48 5.36
C ARG A 11 1.93 -22.50 6.18
N ARG A 12 1.31 -23.65 6.43
CA ARG A 12 1.98 -24.82 7.00
C ARG A 12 2.18 -25.87 5.91
N ALA A 13 3.40 -26.35 5.75
CA ALA A 13 3.71 -27.45 4.85
C ALA A 13 3.04 -28.74 5.36
N THR A 14 2.11 -29.30 4.60
CA THR A 14 1.42 -30.56 4.94
C THR A 14 2.26 -31.80 4.61
N GLU A 15 3.23 -31.62 3.73
CA GLU A 15 4.25 -32.59 3.32
C GLU A 15 5.55 -31.85 3.00
N SER A 16 6.66 -32.58 2.86
CA SER A 16 7.93 -31.99 2.46
C SER A 16 7.87 -31.58 0.98
N ALA A 17 8.28 -30.36 0.66
CA ALA A 17 8.26 -29.82 -0.69
C ALA A 17 9.55 -29.07 -1.02
N THR A 18 9.88 -28.92 -2.30
CA THR A 18 10.99 -28.04 -2.73
C THR A 18 10.42 -26.76 -3.30
N ILE A 19 10.81 -25.60 -2.76
CA ILE A 19 10.39 -24.28 -3.22
C ILE A 19 11.64 -23.48 -3.58
N ALA A 20 11.74 -23.01 -4.83
CA ALA A 20 12.89 -22.23 -5.31
C ALA A 20 14.27 -22.89 -5.02
N GLY A 21 14.34 -24.22 -5.08
CA GLY A 21 15.56 -24.98 -4.79
C GLY A 21 15.80 -25.29 -3.30
N TYR A 22 14.95 -24.79 -2.39
CA TYR A 22 15.02 -25.07 -0.96
C TYR A 22 14.04 -26.16 -0.55
N THR A 23 14.52 -27.16 0.19
CA THR A 23 13.65 -28.17 0.81
C THR A 23 12.96 -27.57 2.04
N VAL A 24 11.63 -27.54 2.00
CA VAL A 24 10.74 -27.18 3.10
C VAL A 24 10.18 -28.47 3.69
N PRO A 25 10.59 -28.89 4.89
CA PRO A 25 10.07 -30.10 5.52
C PRO A 25 8.57 -30.04 5.84
N LYS A 26 7.93 -31.21 5.91
CA LYS A 26 6.59 -31.35 6.48
C LYS A 26 6.52 -30.71 7.86
N GLY A 27 5.49 -29.91 8.09
CA GLY A 27 5.21 -29.25 9.36
C GLY A 27 5.80 -27.85 9.49
N SER A 28 6.73 -27.45 8.60
CA SER A 28 7.31 -26.11 8.58
C SER A 28 6.27 -25.02 8.31
N ILE A 29 6.50 -23.84 8.88
CA ILE A 29 5.75 -22.63 8.59
C ILE A 29 6.48 -21.83 7.51
N VAL A 30 5.78 -21.51 6.44
CA VAL A 30 6.26 -20.65 5.35
C VAL A 30 5.54 -19.32 5.44
N MET A 31 6.30 -18.24 5.46
CA MET A 31 5.81 -16.87 5.58
C MET A 31 6.26 -16.06 4.37
N ALA A 32 5.33 -15.29 3.81
CA ALA A 32 5.63 -14.27 2.82
C ALA A 32 5.17 -12.91 3.38
N PRO A 33 6.09 -12.15 4.01
CA PRO A 33 5.76 -10.84 4.56
C PRO A 33 5.62 -9.81 3.43
N THR A 34 4.62 -8.93 3.54
CA THR A 34 4.38 -7.90 2.51
C THR A 34 5.45 -6.84 2.49
N ASP A 35 5.96 -6.42 3.65
CA ASP A 35 6.94 -5.34 3.79
C ASP A 35 8.20 -5.58 2.92
N ILE A 36 8.80 -6.77 2.97
CA ILE A 36 10.00 -7.12 2.18
C ILE A 36 9.74 -6.88 0.69
N ALA A 37 8.61 -7.38 0.18
CA ALA A 37 8.27 -7.23 -1.23
C ALA A 37 7.83 -5.81 -1.60
N HIS A 38 7.21 -5.08 -0.66
CA HIS A 38 6.65 -3.74 -0.89
C HIS A 38 7.73 -2.66 -0.80
N PHE A 39 8.84 -2.92 -0.11
CA PHE A 39 9.98 -2.01 0.03
C PHE A 39 11.20 -2.43 -0.80
N ASP A 40 11.13 -3.52 -1.57
CA ASP A 40 12.21 -3.94 -2.47
C ASP A 40 12.58 -2.83 -3.48
N GLU A 41 13.79 -2.28 -3.33
CA GLU A 41 14.33 -1.23 -4.21
C GLU A 41 14.47 -1.69 -5.66
N ALA A 42 14.75 -2.98 -5.91
CA ALA A 42 14.86 -3.50 -7.27
C ALA A 42 13.51 -3.47 -8.02
N VAL A 43 12.40 -3.53 -7.30
CA VAL A 43 11.05 -3.52 -7.87
C VAL A 43 10.44 -2.11 -7.86
N TRP A 44 10.60 -1.41 -6.74
CA TRP A 44 9.88 -0.18 -6.47
C TRP A 44 10.72 1.07 -6.65
N GLY A 45 12.05 0.97 -6.53
CA GLY A 45 12.97 2.09 -6.68
C GLY A 45 12.86 2.76 -8.04
N LYS A 46 13.05 4.08 -8.05
CA LYS A 46 13.14 4.94 -9.24
C LYS A 46 14.36 5.84 -9.08
N PRO A 47 14.93 6.36 -10.19
CA PRO A 47 16.13 7.19 -10.15
C PRO A 47 16.07 8.31 -9.10
N ASP A 48 14.90 8.95 -8.95
CA ASP A 48 14.70 10.08 -8.04
C ASP A 48 13.77 9.75 -6.85
N HIS A 49 13.31 8.50 -6.73
CA HIS A 49 12.38 8.10 -5.66
C HIS A 49 12.70 6.71 -5.11
N ALA A 50 13.20 6.67 -3.88
CA ALA A 50 13.41 5.42 -3.14
C ALA A 50 12.11 4.62 -3.01
N ALA A 51 12.19 3.29 -2.85
CA ALA A 51 11.04 2.45 -2.59
C ALA A 51 10.32 2.88 -1.30
N SER A 52 11.04 3.30 -0.28
CA SER A 52 10.46 3.75 1.00
C SER A 52 9.67 5.06 0.91
N GLU A 53 9.81 5.82 -0.17
CA GLU A 53 9.14 7.11 -0.35
C GLU A 53 7.70 6.96 -0.84
N PHE A 54 6.80 7.82 -0.35
CA PHE A 54 5.50 8.01 -0.96
C PHE A 54 5.62 8.81 -2.27
N TRP A 55 5.35 8.14 -3.39
CA TRP A 55 5.30 8.77 -4.71
C TRP A 55 4.01 8.35 -5.43
N ALA A 56 3.09 9.30 -5.64
CA ALA A 56 1.75 9.01 -6.17
C ALA A 56 1.77 8.38 -7.58
N TYR A 57 2.78 8.69 -8.39
CA TYR A 57 2.91 8.19 -9.76
C TYR A 57 3.53 6.79 -9.85
N ARG A 58 3.82 6.12 -8.72
CA ARG A 58 4.47 4.79 -8.70
C ARG A 58 3.64 3.69 -9.38
N HIS A 59 2.33 3.89 -9.47
CA HIS A 59 1.39 3.01 -10.16
C HIS A 59 0.79 3.66 -11.42
N VAL A 60 1.43 4.70 -11.96
CA VAL A 60 0.97 5.40 -13.16
C VAL A 60 1.98 5.14 -14.28
N GLN A 61 1.48 4.81 -15.46
CA GLN A 61 2.26 4.64 -16.68
C GLN A 61 1.68 5.52 -17.78
N GLU A 62 2.56 6.05 -18.62
CA GLU A 62 2.16 6.77 -19.81
C GLU A 62 1.93 5.76 -20.94
N ARG A 63 0.72 5.76 -21.50
CA ARG A 63 0.32 4.89 -22.60
C ARG A 63 -0.06 5.73 -23.81
N GLU A 64 0.47 5.37 -24.97
CA GLU A 64 0.06 5.99 -26.22
C GLU A 64 -1.33 5.48 -26.61
N THR A 65 -2.25 6.41 -26.82
CA THR A 65 -3.64 6.18 -27.19
C THR A 65 -3.98 7.01 -28.43
N VAL A 66 -4.79 6.45 -29.32
CA VAL A 66 -5.30 7.19 -30.49
C VAL A 66 -6.59 7.88 -30.07
N ASP A 67 -6.64 9.20 -30.19
CA ASP A 67 -7.86 9.97 -29.95
C ASP A 67 -8.91 9.71 -31.04
N THR A 68 -10.14 10.13 -30.79
CA THR A 68 -11.27 10.11 -31.73
C THR A 68 -10.95 10.73 -33.09
N ASP A 69 -10.04 11.72 -33.14
CA ASP A 69 -9.54 12.36 -34.36
C ASP A 69 -8.36 11.63 -35.03
N GLY A 70 -8.00 10.42 -34.58
CA GLY A 70 -6.88 9.64 -35.13
C GLY A 70 -5.48 10.14 -34.71
N ARG A 71 -5.40 11.08 -33.77
CA ARG A 71 -4.12 11.62 -33.27
C ARG A 71 -3.53 10.75 -32.17
N LEU A 72 -2.23 10.49 -32.24
CA LEU A 72 -1.49 9.87 -31.14
C LEU A 72 -1.40 10.85 -29.97
N THR A 73 -1.95 10.46 -28.84
CA THR A 73 -1.91 11.19 -27.58
C THR A 73 -1.31 10.28 -26.51
N LYS A 74 -0.67 10.89 -25.51
CA LYS A 74 -0.14 10.16 -24.37
C LYS A 74 -1.06 10.36 -23.18
N LYS A 75 -1.50 9.25 -22.59
CA LYS A 75 -2.43 9.25 -21.46
C LYS A 75 -1.79 8.56 -20.26
N LEU A 76 -1.98 9.17 -19.09
CA LEU A 76 -1.58 8.56 -17.83
C LEU A 76 -2.64 7.55 -17.39
N GLU A 77 -2.23 6.30 -17.20
CA GLU A 77 -3.09 5.20 -16.79
C GLU A 77 -2.55 4.50 -15.55
N PHE A 78 -3.45 4.08 -14.66
CA PHE A 78 -3.07 3.25 -13.53
C PHE A 78 -2.64 1.87 -14.02
N SER A 79 -1.46 1.42 -13.61
CA SER A 79 -0.93 0.10 -13.97
C SER A 79 -0.21 -0.56 -12.79
N ILE A 80 -0.53 -1.84 -12.61
CA ILE A 80 0.18 -2.79 -11.73
C ILE A 80 0.97 -3.82 -12.54
N SER A 81 1.05 -3.67 -13.86
CA SER A 81 1.71 -4.62 -14.75
C SER A 81 3.18 -4.81 -14.36
N GLY A 82 3.64 -6.05 -14.30
CA GLY A 82 5.03 -6.38 -13.94
C GLY A 82 5.33 -6.31 -12.43
N LYS A 83 4.34 -5.99 -11.58
CA LYS A 83 4.50 -5.90 -10.12
C LYS A 83 3.55 -6.82 -9.35
N SER A 84 2.84 -7.72 -10.04
CA SER A 84 1.81 -8.58 -9.46
C SER A 84 2.34 -9.52 -8.36
N GLY A 85 3.60 -9.97 -8.46
CA GLY A 85 4.26 -10.79 -7.44
C GLY A 85 4.79 -10.00 -6.24
N SER A 86 4.94 -8.68 -6.36
CA SER A 86 5.56 -7.81 -5.35
C SER A 86 4.57 -6.81 -4.73
N PHE A 87 3.31 -6.86 -5.16
CA PHE A 87 2.23 -6.00 -4.67
C PHE A 87 1.01 -6.83 -4.25
N PHE A 88 1.01 -7.27 -3.00
CA PHE A 88 -0.04 -8.11 -2.43
C PHE A 88 -0.58 -7.58 -1.08
N PRO A 89 -1.08 -6.32 -1.03
CA PRO A 89 -1.53 -5.68 0.22
C PRO A 89 -2.84 -6.25 0.79
N TRP A 90 -3.46 -7.20 0.10
CA TRP A 90 -4.68 -7.86 0.56
C TRP A 90 -4.41 -9.32 0.97
N GLY A 91 -3.14 -9.68 1.15
CA GLY A 91 -2.69 -11.06 1.20
C GLY A 91 -2.66 -11.71 -0.19
N GLY A 92 -2.70 -13.04 -0.24
CA GLY A 92 -2.58 -13.80 -1.48
C GLY A 92 -3.18 -15.21 -1.41
N GLY A 93 -3.45 -15.75 -2.60
CA GLY A 93 -4.03 -17.10 -2.78
C GLY A 93 -5.42 -17.24 -2.16
N ILE A 94 -5.70 -18.42 -1.59
CA ILE A 94 -7.01 -18.77 -1.01
C ILE A 94 -7.40 -17.93 0.21
N SER A 95 -6.45 -17.30 0.89
CA SER A 95 -6.67 -16.48 2.10
C SER A 95 -6.60 -14.99 1.79
N ILE A 96 -6.81 -14.59 0.54
CA ILE A 96 -6.87 -13.19 0.16
C ILE A 96 -8.11 -12.52 0.76
N CYS A 97 -7.99 -11.27 1.19
CA CYS A 97 -9.10 -10.52 1.79
C CYS A 97 -10.35 -10.54 0.88
N ALA A 98 -11.44 -11.12 1.39
CA ALA A 98 -12.72 -11.21 0.69
C ALA A 98 -13.33 -9.82 0.46
N GLY A 99 -13.11 -8.89 1.41
CA GLY A 99 -13.61 -7.52 1.36
C GLY A 99 -12.83 -6.58 0.45
N ARG A 100 -11.70 -6.98 -0.16
CA ARG A 100 -10.80 -6.08 -0.90
C ARG A 100 -11.47 -5.26 -2.01
N LEU A 101 -12.50 -5.81 -2.65
CA LEU A 101 -13.25 -5.12 -3.71
C LEU A 101 -14.10 -4.00 -3.14
N ILE A 102 -14.79 -4.28 -2.03
CA ILE A 102 -15.61 -3.31 -1.29
C ILE A 102 -14.70 -2.26 -0.65
N ALA A 103 -13.66 -2.68 0.07
CA ALA A 103 -12.71 -1.79 0.71
C ALA A 103 -12.07 -0.81 -0.29
N LYS A 104 -11.70 -1.27 -1.49
CA LYS A 104 -11.19 -0.38 -2.54
C LYS A 104 -12.23 0.67 -2.95
N ALA A 105 -13.49 0.26 -3.15
CA ALA A 105 -14.57 1.17 -3.50
C ALA A 105 -14.84 2.19 -2.37
N GLU A 106 -14.87 1.73 -1.12
CA GLU A 106 -15.08 2.58 0.06
C GLU A 106 -13.95 3.60 0.24
N ILE A 107 -12.68 3.19 0.11
CA ILE A 107 -11.53 4.10 0.20
C ILE A 107 -11.63 5.18 -0.88
N LEU A 108 -11.92 4.79 -2.13
CA LEU A 108 -12.06 5.73 -3.24
C LEU A 108 -13.24 6.69 -3.01
N LEU A 109 -14.38 6.19 -2.53
CA LEU A 109 -15.54 7.01 -2.21
C LEU A 109 -15.26 7.98 -1.07
N ALA A 110 -14.63 7.51 0.01
CA ALA A 110 -14.27 8.34 1.15
C ALA A 110 -13.35 9.49 0.72
N VAL A 111 -12.28 9.19 -0.03
CA VAL A 111 -11.37 10.21 -0.57
C VAL A 111 -12.13 11.18 -1.48
N ALA A 112 -12.97 10.67 -2.40
CA ALA A 112 -13.75 11.51 -3.32
C ALA A 112 -14.69 12.46 -2.56
N VAL A 113 -15.38 11.99 -1.52
CA VAL A 113 -16.26 12.82 -0.69
C VAL A 113 -15.45 13.88 0.06
N VAL A 114 -14.35 13.47 0.69
CA VAL A 114 -13.46 14.35 1.46
C VAL A 114 -12.96 15.50 0.58
N ILE A 115 -12.41 15.21 -0.61
CA ILE A 115 -11.85 16.24 -1.51
C ILE A 115 -12.91 17.08 -2.21
N SER A 116 -14.12 16.55 -2.43
CA SER A 116 -15.17 17.26 -3.17
C SER A 116 -16.09 18.10 -2.29
N ARG A 117 -16.07 17.88 -0.96
CA ARG A 117 -17.03 18.48 -0.03
C ARG A 117 -16.37 19.29 1.08
N PHE A 118 -15.06 19.20 1.26
CA PHE A 118 -14.37 19.86 2.37
C PHE A 118 -13.09 20.55 1.91
N ASP A 119 -12.87 21.75 2.42
CA ASP A 119 -11.55 22.39 2.43
C ASP A 119 -10.82 21.91 3.70
N ILE A 120 -9.61 21.36 3.53
CA ILE A 120 -8.87 20.70 4.61
C ILE A 120 -7.47 21.31 4.72
N GLU A 121 -7.10 21.68 5.94
CA GLU A 121 -5.80 22.22 6.30
C GLU A 121 -5.17 21.38 7.41
N VAL A 122 -3.92 20.95 7.22
CA VAL A 122 -3.15 20.30 8.27
C VAL A 122 -2.62 21.37 9.22
N VAL A 123 -3.03 21.30 10.50
CA VAL A 123 -2.69 22.33 11.50
C VAL A 123 -1.68 21.84 12.54
N GLY A 124 -1.26 20.57 12.46
CA GLY A 124 -0.20 20.02 13.30
C GLY A 124 -0.33 18.52 13.54
N TRP A 125 0.44 18.03 14.50
CA TRP A 125 0.49 16.62 14.89
C TRP A 125 0.33 16.50 16.40
N ILE A 126 -0.36 15.46 16.86
CA ILE A 126 -0.67 15.26 18.28
C ILE A 126 -0.39 13.81 18.68
N LYS A 127 0.36 13.62 19.75
CA LYS A 127 0.64 12.30 20.32
C LYS A 127 -0.62 11.72 20.96
N HIS A 128 -0.62 10.42 21.23
CA HIS A 128 -1.76 9.75 21.88
C HIS A 128 -2.06 10.25 23.31
N ASP A 129 -1.08 10.85 23.99
CA ASP A 129 -1.25 11.51 25.30
C ASP A 129 -1.85 12.93 25.20
N GLY A 130 -2.14 13.41 23.99
CA GLY A 130 -2.69 14.74 23.72
C GLY A 130 -1.64 15.85 23.61
N LEU A 131 -0.34 15.55 23.78
CA LEU A 131 0.70 16.56 23.64
C LEU A 131 1.02 16.84 22.16
N PRO A 132 1.40 18.08 21.80
CA PRO A 132 1.86 18.41 20.45
C PRO A 132 3.07 17.58 20.02
N SER A 133 3.21 17.40 18.71
CA SER A 133 4.34 16.71 18.07
C SER A 133 5.00 17.60 17.02
N GLU A 134 6.32 17.73 17.13
CA GLU A 134 7.17 18.49 16.20
C GLU A 134 7.46 17.74 14.89
N ARG A 135 6.98 16.51 14.74
CA ARG A 135 7.16 15.70 13.53
C ARG A 135 5.86 15.08 13.02
N PRO A 136 5.79 14.74 11.73
CA PRO A 136 4.72 13.94 11.16
C PRO A 136 4.57 12.57 11.81
N ALA A 137 3.37 12.01 11.62
CA ALA A 137 3.08 10.62 11.93
C ALA A 137 3.96 9.66 11.14
N ARG A 138 4.33 8.56 11.78
CA ARG A 138 4.99 7.40 11.19
C ARG A 138 4.25 6.15 11.63
N ASP A 139 4.53 5.03 10.98
CA ASP A 139 3.97 3.75 11.39
C ASP A 139 4.36 3.42 12.84
N ASP A 140 3.42 2.88 13.61
CA ASP A 140 3.65 2.40 14.98
C ASP A 140 4.31 1.02 14.93
N ASP A 141 5.63 0.98 15.14
CA ASP A 141 6.43 -0.26 15.16
C ASP A 141 5.92 -1.28 16.19
N GLY A 142 5.23 -0.83 17.26
CA GLY A 142 4.59 -1.71 18.24
C GLY A 142 3.37 -2.47 17.71
N ARG A 143 2.95 -2.16 16.50
CA ARG A 143 1.79 -2.74 15.79
C ARG A 143 2.19 -3.40 14.46
N ALA A 144 3.46 -3.75 14.29
CA ALA A 144 3.92 -4.61 13.21
C ALA A 144 3.08 -5.90 13.12
N ASP A 145 2.93 -6.45 11.92
CA ASP A 145 2.01 -7.53 11.56
C ASP A 145 0.50 -7.22 11.79
N GLY A 146 0.15 -5.96 12.07
CA GLY A 146 -1.21 -5.50 12.34
C GLY A 146 -2.10 -5.34 11.11
N VAL A 147 -1.72 -5.88 9.94
CA VAL A 147 -2.36 -5.72 8.63
C VAL A 147 -2.22 -4.32 8.06
N ALA A 148 -2.84 -3.33 8.68
CA ALA A 148 -2.66 -1.92 8.35
C ALA A 148 -2.04 -1.26 9.57
N ILE A 149 -0.77 -0.86 9.46
CA ILE A 149 -0.04 -0.32 10.59
C ILE A 149 -0.61 1.07 10.89
N PRO A 150 -1.15 1.31 12.10
CA PRO A 150 -1.66 2.61 12.47
C PRO A 150 -0.50 3.59 12.64
N PRO A 151 -0.76 4.90 12.53
CA PRO A 151 0.24 5.90 12.84
C PRO A 151 0.50 5.97 14.35
N ASP A 152 1.74 6.26 14.72
CA ASP A 152 2.23 6.43 16.09
C ASP A 152 1.77 7.73 16.80
N ARG A 153 0.99 8.55 16.08
CA ARG A 153 0.40 9.82 16.50
C ARG A 153 -0.65 10.25 15.48
N ASP A 154 -1.50 11.20 15.85
CA ASP A 154 -2.58 11.65 14.99
C ASP A 154 -2.25 12.94 14.22
N MET A 155 -2.91 13.12 13.07
CA MET A 155 -2.86 14.33 12.26
C MET A 155 -3.98 15.26 12.70
N ARG A 156 -3.63 16.46 13.18
CA ARG A 156 -4.63 17.47 13.51
C ARG A 156 -5.00 18.22 12.23
N VAL A 157 -6.27 18.12 11.84
CA VAL A 157 -6.81 18.83 10.68
C VAL A 157 -7.86 19.85 11.10
N ARG A 158 -7.90 20.97 10.38
CA ARG A 158 -9.04 21.88 10.33
C ARG A 158 -9.76 21.64 9.01
N TRP A 159 -11.06 21.42 9.08
CA TRP A 159 -11.88 21.24 7.88
C TRP A 159 -13.18 22.06 7.93
N LYS A 160 -13.62 22.53 6.78
CA LYS A 160 -14.90 23.22 6.61
C LYS A 160 -15.60 22.66 5.36
N ARG A 161 -16.93 22.58 5.40
CA ARG A 161 -17.71 22.15 4.24
C ARG A 161 -17.70 23.25 3.16
N VAL A 162 -17.53 22.85 1.91
CA VAL A 162 -17.62 23.71 0.71
C VAL A 162 -19.06 23.73 0.19
#